data_AF-A0AA86Q724-F1
#
_entry.id   AF-A0AA86Q724-F1
#
_cell.length_a   1.000
_cell.length_b   1.000
_cell.length_c   1.000
_cell.angle_alpha   90.00
_cell.angle_beta   90.00
_cell.angle_gamma   90.00
#
_symmetry.space_group_name_H-M   'P 1'
#
loop_
_entity.id
_entity.type
_entity.pdbx_description
1 polymer ?
#
loop_
_entity_poly.entity_id
_entity_poly.type
_entity_poly.pdbx_seq_one_letter_code
_entity_poly.pdbx_strand_id
1 'polypeptide(L)' 'MTEDQLKDASLLVFANKQDLPKAMSLSDLSEKLELNSFRNRDWHAQACCAKTGEGLYQGLEWLSVILNKKQKRSK' A
#
# COMPACT_ATOMS: atom_id res chain seq x y z
N MET A 1 -13.14 -10.61 11.72
CA MET A 1 -12.64 -10.64 10.33
C MET A 1 -11.90 -11.95 10.19
N THR A 2 -12.45 -12.91 9.45
CA THR A 2 -11.78 -14.19 9.23
C THR A 2 -10.54 -13.94 8.38
N GLU A 3 -9.39 -14.41 8.86
CA GLU A 3 -8.06 -14.27 8.25
C GLU A 3 -8.05 -14.67 6.76
N ASP A 4 -8.92 -15.60 6.39
CA ASP A 4 -9.13 -16.05 5.01
C ASP A 4 -9.60 -14.96 4.04
N GLN A 5 -10.43 -14.02 4.48
CA GLN A 5 -10.89 -12.93 3.59
C GLN A 5 -9.78 -11.94 3.26
N LEU A 6 -8.78 -11.83 4.14
CA LEU A 6 -7.65 -10.93 3.94
C LEU A 6 -6.56 -11.59 3.11
N LYS A 7 -6.46 -12.92 3.07
CA LYS A 7 -5.38 -13.67 2.42
C LYS A 7 -5.07 -13.17 1.00
N ASP A 8 -6.11 -12.93 0.22
CA ASP A 8 -6.02 -12.51 -1.19
C ASP A 8 -6.20 -10.99 -1.41
N ALA A 9 -6.41 -10.21 -0.35
CA ALA A 9 -6.62 -8.77 -0.43
C ALA A 9 -5.34 -8.04 -0.86
N SER A 10 -5.42 -7.08 -1.78
CA SER A 10 -4.29 -6.21 -2.11
C SER A 10 -4.00 -5.23 -0.97
N LEU A 11 -2.72 -4.93 -0.72
CA LEU A 11 -2.29 -4.08 0.39
C LEU A 11 -1.71 -2.75 -0.10
N LEU A 12 -2.40 -1.65 0.14
CA LEU A 12 -1.83 -0.31 0.01
C LEU A 12 -1.42 0.20 1.39
N VAL A 13 -0.15 0.56 1.56
CA VAL A 13 0.38 1.16 2.79
C VAL A 13 0.69 2.63 2.53
N PHE A 14 -0.02 3.53 3.20
CA PHE A 14 0.33 4.93 3.21
C PHE A 14 1.40 5.21 4.26
N ALA A 15 2.62 5.51 3.82
CA ALA A 15 3.68 6.05 4.67
C ALA A 15 3.38 7.53 4.93
N ASN A 16 2.41 7.79 5.81
CA ASN A 16 1.88 9.11 6.08
C ASN A 16 2.83 9.97 6.93
N LYS A 17 2.58 11.29 6.91
CA LYS A 17 3.33 12.34 7.63
C LYS A 17 4.73 12.60 7.08
N GLN A 18 4.90 12.47 5.76
CA GLN A 18 6.18 12.74 5.08
C GLN A 18 6.60 14.22 5.11
N ASP A 19 5.71 15.11 5.56
CA ASP A 19 6.01 16.52 5.86
C ASP A 19 6.90 16.71 7.10
N LEU A 20 7.05 15.70 7.96
CA LEU A 20 7.81 15.83 9.20
C LEU A 20 9.31 15.58 8.97
N PRO A 21 10.21 16.34 9.65
CA PRO A 21 11.66 16.24 9.46
C PRO A 21 12.29 14.91 9.92
N LYS A 22 11.51 14.03 10.56
CA LYS A 22 11.92 12.69 11.00
C LYS A 22 11.03 11.60 10.38
N ALA A 23 10.40 11.89 9.25
CA ALA A 23 9.62 10.91 8.52
C ALA A 23 10.51 9.73 8.11
N MET A 24 9.96 8.52 8.24
CA MET A 24 10.65 7.30 7.86
C MET A 24 10.67 7.17 6.34
N SER A 25 11.79 6.72 5.78
CA SER A 25 11.89 6.42 4.35
C SER A 25 11.01 5.23 3.97
N LEU A 26 10.62 5.13 2.70
CA LEU A 26 9.85 3.98 2.22
C LEU A 26 10.64 2.67 2.31
N SER A 27 11.97 2.71 2.20
CA SER A 27 12.83 1.52 2.34
C SER A 27 12.74 0.99 3.76
N ASP A 28 13.01 1.85 4.75
CA ASP A 28 12.99 1.48 6.16
C ASP A 28 11.59 1.01 6.60
N LEU A 29 10.54 1.66 6.09
CA LEU A 29 9.17 1.27 6.37
C LEU A 29 8.83 -0.10 5.80
N SER A 30 9.26 -0.38 4.57
CA SER A 30 9.03 -1.68 3.91
C SER A 30 9.78 -2.80 4.61
N GLU A 31 10.98 -2.53 5.13
CA GLU A 31 11.76 -3.47 5.93
C GLU A 31 11.10 -3.73 7.29
N LYS A 32 10.74 -2.67 8.03
CA LYS A 32 10.15 -2.80 9.38
C LYS A 32 8.78 -3.44 9.40
N LEU A 33 8.00 -3.26 8.34
CA LEU A 33 6.70 -3.93 8.16
C LEU A 33 6.83 -5.27 7.42
N GLU A 34 8.06 -5.69 7.13
CA GLU A 34 8.37 -6.93 6.42
C GLU A 34 7.56 -7.09 5.12
N LEU A 35 7.29 -5.99 4.40
CA LEU A 35 6.44 -6.01 3.20
C LEU A 35 7.08 -6.88 2.10
N ASN A 36 8.42 -6.90 2.07
CA ASN A 36 9.19 -7.75 1.18
C ASN A 36 9.03 -9.25 1.46
N SER A 37 8.42 -9.66 2.58
CA SER A 37 8.11 -11.07 2.86
C SER A 37 6.85 -11.56 2.16
N PHE A 38 5.96 -10.64 1.73
CA PHE A 38 4.75 -11.01 0.99
C PHE A 38 5.11 -11.58 -0.39
N ARG A 39 4.78 -12.85 -0.62
CA ARG A 39 4.99 -13.55 -1.90
C ARG A 39 3.73 -13.68 -2.74
N ASN A 40 2.59 -13.82 -2.07
CA ASN A 40 1.31 -14.16 -2.71
C ASN A 40 0.30 -13.00 -2.70
N ARG A 41 0.77 -11.78 -2.40
CA ARG A 41 -0.08 -10.59 -2.27
C ARG A 41 0.56 -9.40 -2.96
N ASP A 42 -0.20 -8.75 -3.84
CA ASP A 42 0.17 -7.43 -4.37
C ASP A 42 0.18 -6.40 -3.24
N TRP A 43 1.31 -5.71 -3.07
CA TRP A 43 1.44 -4.64 -2.11
C TRP A 43 2.13 -3.42 -2.71
N HIS A 44 1.89 -2.25 -2.13
CA HIS A 44 2.56 -1.01 -2.49
C HIS A 44 2.63 -0.08 -1.28
N ALA A 45 3.76 0.58 -1.11
CA ALA A 45 3.96 1.63 -0.12
C ALA A 45 4.02 2.99 -0.83
N GLN A 46 3.15 3.92 -0.41
CA GLN A 46 3.04 5.25 -0.98
C GLN A 46 3.37 6.30 0.08
N ALA A 47 4.39 7.11 -0.19
CA ALA A 47 4.69 8.31 0.60
C ALA A 47 3.52 9.29 0.50
N CYS A 48 3.02 9.80 1.62
CA CYS A 48 1.94 10.77 1.59
C CYS A 48 1.95 11.76 2.77
N CYS A 49 1.22 12.85 2.59
CA CYS A 49 0.85 13.77 3.67
C CYS A 49 -0.67 13.97 3.66
N ALA A 50 -1.35 13.42 4.65
CA ALA A 50 -2.81 13.52 4.74
C ALA A 50 -3.32 14.98 4.92
N LYS A 51 -2.47 15.90 5.39
CA LYS A 51 -2.85 17.32 5.55
C LYS A 51 -2.86 18.07 4.23
N THR A 52 -1.89 17.80 3.35
CA THR A 52 -1.78 18.46 2.03
C THR A 52 -2.49 17.68 0.93
N GLY A 53 -2.77 16.40 1.17
CA GLY A 53 -3.33 15.46 0.18
C GLY A 53 -2.28 14.86 -0.76
N GLU A 54 -1.01 15.24 -0.63
CA GLU A 54 0.08 14.72 -1.45
C GLU A 54 0.19 13.20 -1.29
N GLY A 55 0.33 12.48 -2.41
CA GLY A 55 0.50 11.04 -2.46
C GLY A 55 -0.80 10.23 -2.33
N LEU A 56 -1.90 10.82 -1.86
CA LEU A 56 -3.16 10.08 -1.66
C LEU A 56 -3.75 9.59 -2.97
N TYR A 57 -3.79 10.45 -3.99
CA TYR A 57 -4.34 10.10 -5.30
C TYR A 57 -3.53 8.98 -5.96
N GLN A 58 -2.20 9.09 -5.94
CA GLN A 58 -1.29 8.10 -6.52
C GLN A 58 -1.46 6.71 -5.88
N GLY A 59 -1.59 6.67 -4.54
CA GLY A 59 -1.85 5.41 -3.84
C GLY A 59 -3.19 4.78 -4.22
N LEU A 60 -4.25 5.59 -4.30
CA LEU A 60 -5.58 5.11 -4.69
C LEU A 60 -5.66 4.71 -6.17
N GLU A 61 -4.94 5.40 -7.05
CA GLU A 61 -4.80 5.04 -8.45
C GLU A 61 -4.15 3.66 -8.59
N TRP A 62 -3.04 3.41 -7.88
CA TRP A 62 -2.42 2.09 -7.84
C TRP A 62 -3.41 1.02 -7.39
N LEU A 63 -4.17 1.28 -6.31
CA LEU A 63 -5.13 0.33 -5.79
C LEU A 63 -6.23 0.02 -6.82
N SER A 64 -6.76 1.05 -7.49
CA SER A 64 -7.73 0.90 -8.58
C SER A 64 -7.20 0.01 -9.70
N VAL A 65 -5.96 0.24 -10.15
CA VAL A 65 -5.32 -0.57 -11.20
C VAL A 65 -5.21 -2.03 -10.77
N ILE A 66 -4.77 -2.31 -9.53
CA ILE A 66 -4.61 -3.68 -9.04
C ILE A 66 -5.95 -4.39 -8.87
N LEU A 67 -6.96 -3.71 -8.31
CA LEU A 67 -8.29 -4.29 -8.14
C LEU A 67 -8.92 -4.63 -9.50
N ASN A 68 -8.78 -3.77 -10.49
CA ASN A 68 -9.23 -4.02 -11.86
C ASN A 68 -8.50 -5.21 -12.50
N LYS A 69 -7.19 -5.36 -12.26
CA LYS A 69 -6.42 -6.54 -12.72
C LYS A 69 -6.92 -7.83 -12.08
N LYS A 70 -7.22 -7.82 -10.78
CA LYS A 70 -7.75 -8.99 -10.06
C LYS A 70 -9.15 -9.38 -10.53
N GLN A 71 -10.04 -8.40 -10.75
CA GLN A 71 -11.38 -8.66 -11.28
C GLN A 71 -11.34 -9.34 -12.65
N LYS A 72 -10.39 -8.98 -13.51
CA LYS A 72 -10.18 -9.63 -14.81
C LYS A 72 -9.65 -11.06 -14.72
N ARG A 73 -8.88 -11.40 -13.67
CA ARG A 73 -8.35 -12.76 -13.43
C ARG A 73 -9.37 -13.73 -12.85
N SER A 74 -10.41 -13.23 -12.19
CA SER A 74 -11.49 -14.03 -11.63
C SER A 74 -12.66 -14.30 -12.61
N LYS A 75 -12.57 -13.80 -13.84
CA LYS A 75 -13.48 -14.14 -14.95
C LYS A 75 -12.82 -15.18 -15.84
#